data_AF-E3J8U1-F1
#
_entry.id   AF-E3J8U1-F1
#
_cell.length_a   1.000
_cell.length_b   1.000
_cell.length_c   1.000
_cell.angle_alpha   90.00
_cell.angle_beta   90.00
_cell.angle_gamma   90.00
#
_symmetry.space_group_name_H-M   'P 1'
#
loop_
_entity.id
_entity.type
_entity.pdbx_description
1 polymer ?
#
loop_
_entity_poly.entity_id
_entity_poly.type
_entity_poly.pdbx_seq_one_letter_code
_entity_poly.pdbx_strand_id
1 'polypeptide(L)'
;MRSAADGIDIFRDRLAECDGLSMAFLAGINMTKTEAQLDEIFDVLGAGGDLTASIAGIDINFLSRDLSKFDRYLNTLRSLQAGGLKVNIHLGELFGNEISRYVLHRITPDRIGHGVLLLDDPELVEIIKGRDICLDMCPTSNVLLGVADWNRSSPASRALQLGIPVSINTDDPVLFDTDIGRELALAGLNSRQLDQVIANGRKYRHGRG
;
A
#
# COMPACT_ATOMS: atom_id res chain seq x y z
N MET A 1 -27.66 4.01 -13.60
CA MET A 1 -26.49 3.17 -13.26
C MET A 1 -26.04 3.62 -11.88
N ARG A 2 -25.85 2.72 -10.90
CA ARG A 2 -25.34 3.13 -9.58
C ARG A 2 -23.86 3.49 -9.72
N SER A 3 -23.45 4.59 -9.09
CA SER A 3 -22.06 5.06 -9.14
C SER A 3 -21.15 4.18 -8.26
N ALA A 4 -19.83 4.29 -8.43
CA ALA A 4 -18.89 3.63 -7.52
C ALA A 4 -19.02 4.15 -6.08
N ALA A 5 -19.38 5.43 -5.90
CA ALA A 5 -19.66 6.01 -4.60
C ALA A 5 -20.87 5.34 -3.93
N ASP A 6 -21.96 5.10 -4.69
CA ASP A 6 -23.15 4.42 -4.18
C ASP A 6 -22.80 3.01 -3.66
N GLY A 7 -21.89 2.31 -4.35
CA GLY A 7 -21.42 0.99 -3.95
C GLY A 7 -20.62 1.02 -2.63
N ILE A 8 -19.75 2.02 -2.48
CA ILE A 8 -18.99 2.26 -1.25
C ILE A 8 -19.94 2.54 -0.08
N ASP A 9 -20.95 3.37 -0.29
CA ASP A 9 -21.88 3.76 0.77
C ASP A 9 -22.77 2.58 1.22
N ILE A 10 -23.27 1.78 0.27
CA ILE A 10 -23.99 0.54 0.60
C ILE A 10 -23.13 -0.40 1.47
N PHE A 11 -21.84 -0.51 1.16
CA PHE A 11 -20.95 -1.36 1.95
C PHE A 11 -20.72 -0.77 3.34
N ARG A 12 -20.50 0.54 3.46
CA ARG A 12 -20.36 1.22 4.75
C ARG A 12 -21.58 1.02 5.63
N ASP A 13 -22.78 1.18 5.08
CA ASP A 13 -24.03 1.00 5.82
C ASP A 13 -24.14 -0.40 6.40
N ARG A 14 -23.78 -1.43 5.61
CA ARG A 14 -23.75 -2.82 6.09
C ARG A 14 -22.68 -3.06 7.15
N LEU A 15 -21.51 -2.44 7.00
CA LEU A 15 -20.43 -2.60 7.97
C LEU A 15 -20.73 -1.88 9.29
N ALA A 16 -21.50 -0.79 9.26
CA ALA A 16 -21.92 -0.06 10.47
C ALA A 16 -22.76 -0.92 11.42
N GLU A 17 -23.34 -2.02 10.95
CA GLU A 17 -24.04 -3.02 11.77
C GLU A 17 -23.08 -4.01 12.46
N CYS A 18 -21.78 -3.99 12.13
CA CYS A 18 -20.76 -4.88 12.68
C CYS A 18 -19.87 -4.18 13.70
N ASP A 19 -20.06 -4.47 14.99
CA ASP A 19 -19.22 -3.92 16.05
C ASP A 19 -17.75 -4.31 15.91
N GLY A 20 -16.85 -3.34 16.11
CA GLY A 20 -15.40 -3.56 16.15
C GLY A 20 -14.71 -3.63 14.78
N LEU A 21 -15.42 -3.41 13.68
CA LEU A 21 -14.84 -3.32 12.34
C LEU A 21 -14.92 -1.89 11.81
N SER A 22 -13.83 -1.45 11.17
CA SER A 22 -13.75 -0.20 10.43
C SER A 22 -13.15 -0.47 9.07
N MET A 23 -13.58 0.28 8.06
CA MET A 23 -13.07 0.11 6.71
C MET A 23 -12.89 1.46 6.03
N ALA A 24 -11.87 1.52 5.18
CA ALA A 24 -11.60 2.62 4.30
C ALA A 24 -11.32 2.08 2.89
N PHE A 25 -11.64 2.87 1.88
CA PHE A 25 -11.40 2.53 0.49
C PHE A 25 -10.23 3.34 -0.06
N LEU A 26 -9.38 2.69 -0.84
CA LEU A 26 -8.36 3.34 -1.66
C LEU A 26 -8.71 3.14 -3.13
N ALA A 27 -8.57 4.18 -3.94
CA ALA A 27 -8.69 4.04 -5.39
C ALA A 27 -7.40 3.45 -5.96
N GLY A 28 -7.46 2.21 -6.45
CA GLY A 28 -6.34 1.55 -7.11
C GLY A 28 -6.10 2.10 -8.52
N ILE A 29 -4.91 2.63 -8.78
CA ILE A 29 -4.51 3.21 -10.06
C ILE A 29 -3.40 2.35 -10.66
N ASN A 30 -3.76 1.63 -11.71
CA ASN A 30 -2.82 0.86 -12.51
C ASN A 30 -2.25 1.72 -13.63
N MET A 31 -0.97 2.11 -13.51
CA MET A 31 -0.27 2.99 -14.44
C MET A 31 0.03 2.34 -15.81
N THR A 32 -0.23 1.04 -15.97
CA THR A 32 -0.16 0.38 -17.30
C THR A 32 -1.26 0.85 -18.26
N LYS A 33 -2.31 1.50 -17.74
CA LYS A 33 -3.36 2.15 -18.54
C LYS A 33 -2.80 3.20 -19.51
N THR A 34 -3.60 3.55 -20.52
CA THR A 34 -3.22 4.61 -21.47
C THR A 34 -3.24 5.98 -20.77
N GLU A 35 -2.51 6.96 -21.32
CA GLU A 35 -2.51 8.32 -20.76
C GLU A 35 -3.91 8.93 -20.76
N ALA A 36 -4.71 8.72 -21.80
CA ALA A 36 -6.09 9.22 -21.84
C ALA A 36 -6.95 8.64 -20.69
N GLN A 37 -6.80 7.35 -20.38
CA GLN A 37 -7.50 6.73 -19.26
C GLN A 37 -7.01 7.25 -17.91
N LEU A 38 -5.71 7.50 -17.78
CA LEU A 38 -5.13 8.06 -16.56
C LEU A 38 -5.55 9.52 -16.37
N ASP A 39 -5.57 10.32 -17.44
CA ASP A 39 -6.09 11.69 -17.44
C ASP A 39 -7.54 11.70 -16.94
N GLU A 40 -8.42 10.84 -17.47
CA GLU A 40 -9.81 10.71 -16.98
C GLU A 40 -9.89 10.35 -15.48
N ILE A 41 -9.08 9.38 -15.03
CA ILE A 41 -9.05 8.97 -13.62
C ILE A 41 -8.61 10.13 -12.72
N PHE A 42 -7.52 10.80 -13.08
CA PHE A 42 -6.97 11.88 -12.29
C PHE A 42 -7.83 13.15 -12.31
N ASP A 43 -8.54 13.41 -13.41
CA ASP A 43 -9.53 14.49 -13.51
C ASP A 43 -10.71 14.24 -12.56
N VAL A 44 -11.24 13.00 -12.52
CA VAL A 44 -12.30 12.63 -11.58
C VAL A 44 -11.85 12.80 -10.13
N LEU A 45 -10.63 12.36 -9.80
CA LEU A 45 -10.08 12.49 -8.46
C LEU A 45 -9.84 13.97 -8.09
N GLY A 46 -9.28 14.75 -9.02
CA GLY A 46 -8.92 16.16 -8.82
C GLY A 46 -10.10 17.12 -8.81
N ALA A 47 -11.19 16.80 -9.50
CA ALA A 47 -12.40 17.62 -9.53
C ALA A 47 -13.07 17.76 -8.15
N GLY A 48 -12.83 16.80 -7.24
CA GLY A 48 -13.41 16.81 -5.90
C GLY A 48 -14.92 16.62 -5.92
N GLY A 49 -15.39 15.37 -5.84
CA GLY A 49 -16.81 15.02 -5.78
C GLY A 49 -17.07 13.83 -4.87
N ASP A 50 -18.27 13.26 -4.96
CA ASP A 50 -18.75 12.20 -4.04
C ASP A 50 -17.80 11.00 -3.97
N LEU A 51 -17.24 10.56 -5.11
CA LEU A 51 -16.27 9.47 -5.12
C LEU A 51 -14.99 9.84 -4.36
N THR A 52 -14.42 11.01 -4.62
CA THR A 52 -13.20 11.48 -3.95
C THR A 52 -13.43 11.67 -2.45
N ALA A 53 -14.61 12.16 -2.05
CA ALA A 53 -15.00 12.27 -0.64
C ALA A 53 -15.19 10.91 0.03
N SER A 54 -15.53 9.87 -0.75
CA SER A 54 -15.77 8.51 -0.28
C SER A 54 -14.53 7.62 -0.26
N ILE A 55 -13.34 8.10 -0.63
CA ILE A 55 -12.08 7.33 -0.50
C ILE A 55 -11.16 7.97 0.54
N ALA A 56 -10.36 7.14 1.20
CA ALA A 56 -9.32 7.59 2.12
C ALA A 56 -8.02 7.94 1.41
N GLY A 57 -7.83 7.46 0.19
CA GLY A 57 -6.59 7.62 -0.53
C GLY A 57 -6.56 6.91 -1.87
N ILE A 58 -5.37 6.86 -2.44
CA ILE A 58 -5.05 6.21 -3.70
C ILE A 58 -3.95 5.19 -3.49
N ASP A 59 -3.98 4.14 -4.29
CA ASP A 59 -2.97 3.09 -4.32
C ASP A 59 -2.38 2.98 -5.72
N ILE A 60 -1.07 3.21 -5.86
CA ILE A 60 -0.40 3.28 -7.16
C ILE A 60 0.36 1.99 -7.43
N ASN A 61 0.04 1.39 -8.58
CA ASN A 61 0.69 0.20 -9.12
C ASN A 61 1.28 0.52 -10.50
N PHE A 62 2.55 0.23 -10.72
CA PHE A 62 3.24 0.53 -11.97
C PHE A 62 4.39 -0.43 -12.27
N LEU A 63 4.77 -0.51 -13.55
CA LEU A 63 5.93 -1.26 -14.00
C LEU A 63 7.08 -0.31 -14.30
N SER A 64 8.31 -0.83 -14.38
CA SER A 64 9.50 -0.04 -14.75
C SER A 64 9.33 0.78 -16.02
N ARG A 65 8.59 0.24 -17.01
CA ARG A 65 8.32 0.92 -18.29
C ARG A 65 7.35 2.09 -18.19
N ASP A 66 6.60 2.20 -17.10
CA ASP A 66 5.58 3.23 -16.88
C ASP A 66 6.12 4.42 -16.05
N LEU A 67 7.43 4.48 -15.81
CA LEU A 67 8.06 5.54 -15.00
C LEU A 67 7.84 6.95 -15.59
N SER A 68 7.80 7.08 -16.92
CA SER A 68 7.49 8.35 -17.57
C SER A 68 6.06 8.82 -17.28
N LYS A 69 5.10 7.89 -17.16
CA LYS A 69 3.73 8.22 -16.74
C LYS A 69 3.71 8.61 -15.27
N PHE A 70 4.45 7.91 -14.41
CA PHE A 70 4.60 8.31 -13.01
C PHE A 70 5.10 9.76 -12.90
N ASP A 71 6.12 10.13 -13.67
CA ASP A 71 6.63 11.51 -13.70
C ASP A 71 5.58 12.52 -14.18
N ARG A 72 4.82 12.18 -15.22
CA ARG A 72 3.72 13.02 -15.74
C ARG A 72 2.71 13.37 -14.65
N TYR A 73 2.33 12.39 -13.82
CA TYR A 73 1.28 12.57 -12.80
C TYR A 73 1.82 12.89 -11.41
N LEU A 74 3.14 13.01 -11.21
CA LEU A 74 3.76 13.26 -9.91
C LEU A 74 3.21 14.50 -9.20
N ASN A 75 3.01 15.61 -9.94
CA ASN A 75 2.45 16.83 -9.36
C ASN A 75 0.97 16.66 -8.99
N THR A 76 0.22 15.86 -9.74
CA THR A 76 -1.16 15.50 -9.42
C THR A 76 -1.20 14.67 -8.13
N LEU A 77 -0.36 13.65 -8.00
CA LEU A 77 -0.25 12.82 -6.79
C LEU A 77 0.05 13.68 -5.55
N ARG A 78 1.03 14.60 -5.66
CA ARG A 78 1.37 15.54 -4.59
C ARG A 78 0.20 16.47 -4.23
N SER A 79 -0.56 16.90 -5.23
CA SER A 79 -1.73 17.78 -5.03
C SER A 79 -2.87 17.04 -4.33
N LEU A 80 -3.15 15.79 -4.73
CA LEU A 80 -4.11 14.92 -4.05
C LEU A 80 -3.69 14.63 -2.61
N GLN A 81 -2.40 14.38 -2.38
CA GLN A 81 -1.85 14.17 -1.04
C GLN A 81 -1.99 15.42 -0.15
N ALA A 82 -1.67 16.59 -0.70
CA ALA A 82 -1.87 17.88 -0.03
C ALA A 82 -3.35 18.18 0.24
N GLY A 83 -4.25 17.67 -0.60
CA GLY A 83 -5.70 17.70 -0.43
C GLY A 83 -6.24 16.73 0.64
N GLY A 84 -5.37 15.92 1.25
CA GLY A 84 -5.70 15.04 2.37
C GLY A 84 -5.92 13.58 2.00
N LEU A 85 -5.85 13.21 0.71
CA LEU A 85 -5.86 11.80 0.31
C LEU A 85 -4.55 11.14 0.71
N LYS A 86 -4.63 9.93 1.26
CA LYS A 86 -3.47 9.11 1.53
C LYS A 86 -2.89 8.52 0.25
N VAL A 87 -1.57 8.40 0.18
CA VAL A 87 -0.89 7.84 -0.99
C VAL A 87 -0.15 6.57 -0.60
N ASN A 88 -0.60 5.43 -1.13
CA ASN A 88 0.14 4.18 -1.12
C ASN A 88 0.81 3.96 -2.49
N ILE A 89 2.03 3.44 -2.50
CA ILE A 89 2.75 3.11 -3.74
C ILE A 89 3.39 1.74 -3.57
N HIS A 90 3.14 0.83 -4.51
CA HIS A 90 3.78 -0.47 -4.53
C HIS A 90 5.24 -0.33 -4.97
N LEU A 91 6.18 -0.73 -4.10
CA LEU A 91 7.63 -0.65 -4.32
C LEU A 91 8.32 -1.87 -3.70
N GLY A 92 9.44 -2.31 -4.29
CA GLY A 92 10.28 -3.36 -3.71
C GLY A 92 9.62 -4.75 -3.64
N GLU A 93 8.80 -5.08 -4.64
CA GLU A 93 8.22 -6.41 -4.83
C GLU A 93 8.83 -7.10 -6.06
N LEU A 94 8.50 -6.62 -7.27
CA LEU A 94 8.88 -7.27 -8.53
C LEU A 94 10.06 -6.61 -9.25
N PHE A 95 10.41 -5.36 -8.91
CA PHE A 95 11.44 -4.59 -9.59
C PHE A 95 12.51 -4.06 -8.63
N GLY A 96 13.69 -3.78 -9.18
CA GLY A 96 14.87 -3.41 -8.40
C GLY A 96 14.78 -2.06 -7.68
N ASN A 97 15.64 -1.91 -6.67
CA ASN A 97 15.70 -0.75 -5.77
C ASN A 97 16.03 0.59 -6.46
N GLU A 98 16.55 0.57 -7.69
CA GLU A 98 16.74 1.74 -8.55
C GLU A 98 15.45 2.57 -8.72
N ILE A 99 14.33 1.89 -9.01
CA ILE A 99 13.03 2.55 -9.23
C ILE A 99 12.47 3.05 -7.91
N SER A 100 12.57 2.24 -6.85
CA SER A 100 12.14 2.63 -5.52
C SER A 100 12.88 3.87 -5.03
N ARG A 101 14.20 3.93 -5.24
CA ARG A 101 15.02 5.13 -4.98
C ARG A 101 14.55 6.33 -5.80
N TYR A 102 14.33 6.13 -7.10
CA TYR A 102 13.85 7.18 -7.99
C TYR A 102 12.54 7.81 -7.50
N VAL A 103 11.58 6.98 -7.08
CA VAL A 103 10.28 7.39 -6.56
C VAL A 103 10.40 8.04 -5.19
N LEU A 104 11.12 7.42 -4.25
CA LEU A 104 11.24 7.91 -2.88
C LEU A 104 12.06 9.21 -2.78
N HIS A 105 12.90 9.55 -3.76
CA HIS A 105 13.51 10.89 -3.83
C HIS A 105 12.54 11.98 -4.32
N ARG A 106 11.38 11.61 -4.88
CA ARG A 106 10.41 12.54 -5.47
C ARG A 106 9.13 12.67 -4.66
N ILE A 107 8.68 11.63 -3.99
CA ILE A 107 7.47 11.66 -3.16
C ILE A 107 7.67 10.84 -1.90
N THR A 108 7.02 11.26 -0.82
CA THR A 108 6.92 10.48 0.41
C THR A 108 5.52 9.88 0.45
N PRO A 109 5.34 8.60 0.09
CA PRO A 109 4.05 7.96 0.26
C PRO A 109 3.78 7.75 1.76
N ASP A 110 2.50 7.68 2.12
CA ASP A 110 2.09 7.39 3.49
C ASP A 110 2.40 5.93 3.88
N ARG A 111 2.36 5.02 2.90
CA ARG A 111 2.70 3.58 3.02
C ARG A 111 3.33 3.07 1.74
N ILE A 112 4.00 1.92 1.83
CA ILE A 112 4.54 1.19 0.68
C ILE A 112 3.90 -0.19 0.62
N GLY A 113 3.31 -0.53 -0.52
CA GLY A 113 2.91 -1.90 -0.85
C GLY A 113 4.15 -2.79 -0.93
N HIS A 114 4.17 -3.88 -0.16
CA HIS A 114 5.26 -4.86 0.00
C HIS A 114 6.52 -4.32 0.67
N GLY A 115 7.45 -3.73 -0.11
CA GLY A 115 8.71 -3.19 0.40
C GLY A 115 9.80 -4.21 0.76
N VAL A 116 9.68 -5.48 0.37
CA VAL A 116 10.60 -6.55 0.76
C VAL A 116 12.03 -6.31 0.27
N LEU A 117 12.19 -6.01 -1.03
CA LEU A 117 13.50 -5.80 -1.65
C LEU A 117 14.18 -4.52 -1.16
N LEU A 118 13.41 -3.57 -0.61
CA LEU A 118 13.95 -2.29 -0.14
C LEU A 118 14.90 -2.46 1.05
N LEU A 119 14.76 -3.56 1.79
CA LEU A 119 15.58 -3.87 2.96
C LEU A 119 17.04 -4.17 2.61
N ASP A 120 17.32 -4.52 1.35
CA ASP A 120 18.67 -4.82 0.85
C ASP A 120 19.47 -3.58 0.46
N ASP A 121 18.84 -2.40 0.54
CA ASP A 121 19.45 -1.13 0.18
C ASP A 121 19.53 -0.20 1.41
N PRO A 122 20.74 0.02 1.97
CA PRO A 122 20.90 0.83 3.17
C PRO A 122 20.37 2.27 3.04
N GLU A 123 20.47 2.86 1.84
CA GLU A 123 19.94 4.21 1.60
C GLU A 123 18.40 4.23 1.71
N LEU A 124 17.75 3.22 1.12
CA LEU A 124 16.29 3.10 1.18
C LEU A 124 15.81 2.82 2.60
N VAL A 125 16.52 1.97 3.35
CA VAL A 125 16.24 1.71 4.76
C VAL A 125 16.25 3.00 5.57
N GLU A 126 17.27 3.85 5.40
CA GLU A 126 17.35 5.14 6.09
C GLU A 126 16.24 6.11 5.66
N ILE A 127 15.89 6.15 4.37
CA ILE A 127 14.79 6.97 3.86
C ILE A 127 13.45 6.53 4.47
N ILE A 128 13.14 5.23 4.44
CA ILE A 128 11.86 4.66 4.91
C ILE A 128 11.72 4.89 6.41
N LYS A 129 12.78 4.59 7.17
CA LYS A 129 12.83 4.79 8.61
C LYS A 129 12.73 6.26 8.98
N GLY A 130 13.53 7.13 8.35
CA GLY A 130 13.57 8.56 8.63
C GLY A 130 12.25 9.28 8.31
N ARG A 131 11.42 8.70 7.43
CA ARG A 131 10.11 9.23 7.05
C ARG A 131 8.92 8.51 7.71
N ASP A 132 9.17 7.56 8.61
CA ASP A 132 8.14 6.76 9.31
C ASP A 132 7.15 6.06 8.33
N ILE A 133 7.65 5.48 7.24
CA ILE A 133 6.82 4.83 6.21
C ILE A 133 6.58 3.36 6.58
N CYS A 134 5.32 2.96 6.66
CA CYS A 134 4.95 1.56 6.93
C CYS A 134 4.98 0.71 5.66
N LEU A 135 5.58 -0.49 5.78
CA LEU A 135 5.60 -1.49 4.71
C LEU A 135 4.44 -2.48 4.85
N ASP A 136 3.71 -2.69 3.77
CA ASP A 136 2.52 -3.55 3.70
C ASP A 136 2.93 -4.91 3.13
N MET A 137 3.50 -5.77 3.96
CA MET A 137 4.06 -7.04 3.50
C MET A 137 2.98 -8.10 3.33
N CYS A 138 3.14 -8.92 2.28
CA CYS A 138 2.18 -9.95 1.88
C CYS A 138 2.91 -11.30 1.72
N PRO A 139 3.18 -12.02 2.84
CA PRO A 139 4.00 -13.22 2.85
C PRO A 139 3.70 -14.24 1.74
N THR A 140 2.45 -14.67 1.58
CA THR A 140 2.10 -15.69 0.57
C THR A 140 2.31 -15.18 -0.85
N SER A 141 1.87 -13.96 -1.16
CA SER A 141 2.11 -13.30 -2.45
C SER A 141 3.61 -13.26 -2.77
N ASN A 142 4.43 -12.81 -1.81
CA ASN A 142 5.87 -12.72 -1.96
C ASN A 142 6.55 -14.09 -2.19
N VAL A 143 6.08 -15.15 -1.52
CA VAL A 143 6.59 -16.51 -1.77
C VAL A 143 6.21 -17.00 -3.16
N LEU A 144 4.94 -16.87 -3.55
CA LEU A 144 4.41 -17.38 -4.83
C LEU A 144 4.97 -16.62 -6.04
N LEU A 145 5.26 -15.32 -5.88
CA LEU A 145 5.91 -14.49 -6.89
C LEU A 145 7.45 -14.61 -6.87
N GLY A 146 8.02 -15.42 -5.98
CA GLY A 146 9.46 -15.67 -5.90
C GLY A 146 10.28 -14.49 -5.37
N VAL A 147 9.65 -13.57 -4.64
CA VAL A 147 10.27 -12.36 -4.08
C VAL A 147 11.11 -12.68 -2.85
N ALA A 148 10.62 -13.54 -1.95
CA ALA A 148 11.35 -13.94 -0.75
C ALA A 148 10.93 -15.31 -0.23
N ASP A 149 11.87 -16.02 0.39
CA ASP A 149 11.62 -17.24 1.17
C ASP A 149 11.42 -16.89 2.65
N TRP A 150 10.16 -16.67 3.03
CA TRP A 150 9.77 -16.28 4.38
C TRP A 150 10.07 -17.33 5.45
N ASN A 151 10.19 -18.61 5.08
CA ASN A 151 10.54 -19.68 6.00
C ASN A 151 12.03 -19.65 6.40
N ARG A 152 12.90 -19.17 5.52
CA ARG A 152 14.32 -19.00 5.82
C ARG A 152 14.60 -17.72 6.57
N SER A 153 13.99 -16.62 6.14
CA SER A 153 14.24 -15.30 6.72
C SER A 153 13.01 -14.42 6.53
N SER A 154 12.32 -14.11 7.63
CA SER A 154 11.18 -13.20 7.63
C SER A 154 11.62 -11.76 7.32
N PRO A 155 11.22 -11.18 6.17
CA PRO A 155 11.46 -9.78 5.85
C PRO A 155 10.79 -8.84 6.86
N ALA A 156 9.61 -9.20 7.38
CA ALA A 156 8.92 -8.43 8.41
C ALA A 156 9.73 -8.37 9.71
N SER A 157 10.29 -9.51 10.15
CA SER A 157 11.14 -9.55 11.34
C SER A 157 12.38 -8.66 11.17
N ARG A 158 13.03 -8.71 9.99
CA ARG A 158 14.19 -7.87 9.66
C ARG A 158 13.82 -6.38 9.64
N ALA A 159 12.73 -5.99 8.99
CA ALA A 159 12.27 -4.60 8.94
C ALA A 159 12.01 -4.04 10.35
N LEU A 160 11.32 -4.81 11.21
CA LEU A 160 11.08 -4.40 12.60
C LEU A 160 12.38 -4.23 13.39
N GLN A 161 13.39 -5.08 13.19
CA GLN A 161 14.71 -4.94 13.82
C GLN A 161 15.47 -3.70 13.34
N LEU A 162 15.26 -3.27 12.10
CA LEU A 162 15.81 -2.03 11.55
C LEU A 162 15.07 -0.78 12.05
N GLY A 163 13.93 -0.95 12.74
CA GLY A 163 13.06 0.13 13.19
C GLY A 163 12.09 0.62 12.13
N ILE A 164 11.82 -0.18 11.11
CA ILE A 164 10.84 0.11 10.06
C ILE A 164 9.48 -0.50 10.46
N PRO A 165 8.40 0.28 10.47
CA PRO A 165 7.07 -0.23 10.76
C PRO A 165 6.54 -1.14 9.63
N VAL A 166 5.87 -2.23 10.01
CA VAL A 166 5.32 -3.24 9.09
C VAL A 166 3.87 -3.57 9.47
N SER A 167 3.02 -3.79 8.45
CA SER A 167 1.77 -4.55 8.56
C SER A 167 1.87 -5.86 7.75
N ILE A 168 1.05 -6.84 8.11
CA ILE A 168 0.91 -8.11 7.38
C ILE A 168 -0.47 -8.16 6.74
N ASN A 169 -0.51 -8.46 5.45
CA ASN A 169 -1.71 -8.36 4.61
C ASN A 169 -1.82 -9.56 3.65
N THR A 170 -3.00 -9.79 3.10
CA THR A 170 -3.31 -10.94 2.24
C THR A 170 -3.12 -10.68 0.74
N ASP A 171 -2.91 -9.43 0.34
CA ASP A 171 -2.88 -9.01 -1.06
C ASP A 171 -4.16 -9.42 -1.80
N ASP A 172 -4.09 -10.38 -2.72
CA ASP A 172 -5.22 -11.01 -3.42
C ASP A 172 -5.59 -12.37 -2.77
N PRO A 173 -6.37 -12.42 -1.67
CA PRO A 173 -6.62 -13.65 -0.91
C PRO A 173 -7.29 -14.76 -1.72
N VAL A 174 -8.13 -14.39 -2.70
CA VAL A 174 -8.80 -15.34 -3.60
C VAL A 174 -7.81 -15.97 -4.59
N LEU A 175 -6.85 -15.19 -5.09
CA LEU A 175 -5.86 -15.67 -6.06
C LEU A 175 -4.83 -16.59 -5.38
N PHE A 176 -4.40 -16.22 -4.17
CA PHE A 176 -3.34 -16.92 -3.44
C PHE A 176 -3.84 -18.00 -2.48
N ASP A 177 -5.15 -18.24 -2.41
CA ASP A 177 -5.79 -19.15 -1.46
C ASP A 177 -5.26 -18.94 -0.02
N THR A 178 -5.39 -17.71 0.47
CA THR A 178 -4.86 -17.32 1.78
C THR A 178 -5.84 -16.49 2.59
N ASP A 179 -5.57 -16.39 3.88
CA ASP A 179 -6.31 -15.57 4.84
C ASP A 179 -5.31 -14.92 5.82
N ILE A 180 -5.77 -13.93 6.59
CA ILE A 180 -4.89 -13.20 7.50
C ILE A 180 -4.23 -14.10 8.56
N GLY A 181 -4.87 -15.20 8.95
CA GLY A 181 -4.30 -16.16 9.89
C GLY A 181 -3.12 -16.91 9.29
N ARG A 182 -3.25 -17.35 8.03
CA ARG A 182 -2.16 -17.97 7.25
C ARG A 182 -1.01 -17.00 7.04
N GLU A 183 -1.28 -15.75 6.69
CA GLU A 183 -0.24 -14.72 6.51
C GLU A 183 0.54 -14.48 7.81
N LEU A 184 -0.16 -14.32 8.94
CA LEU A 184 0.49 -14.11 10.24
C LEU A 184 1.33 -15.32 10.68
N ALA A 185 0.88 -16.54 10.37
CA ALA A 185 1.65 -17.76 10.64
C ALA A 185 2.92 -17.82 9.77
N LEU A 186 2.79 -17.54 8.46
CA LEU A 186 3.92 -17.54 7.52
C LEU A 186 4.91 -16.40 7.78
N ALA A 187 4.45 -15.28 8.35
CA ALA A 187 5.30 -14.15 8.69
C ALA A 187 6.43 -14.48 9.68
N GLY A 188 6.32 -15.59 10.44
CA GLY A 188 7.39 -16.09 11.31
C GLY A 188 7.77 -15.14 12.45
N LEU A 189 6.81 -14.37 12.96
CA LEU A 189 7.02 -13.35 13.98
C LEU A 189 6.89 -13.92 15.39
N ASN A 190 7.72 -13.45 16.32
CA ASN A 190 7.51 -13.74 17.74
C ASN A 190 6.37 -12.88 18.33
N SER A 191 5.90 -13.20 19.54
CA SER A 191 4.75 -12.52 20.17
C SER A 191 4.90 -11.00 20.24
N ARG A 192 6.10 -10.48 20.57
CA ARG A 192 6.34 -9.03 20.64
C ARG A 192 6.22 -8.39 19.25
N GLN A 193 6.77 -9.04 18.24
CA GLN A 193 6.69 -8.55 16.86
C GLN A 193 5.26 -8.60 16.33
N LEU A 194 4.49 -9.63 16.70
CA LEU A 194 3.08 -9.74 16.37
C LEU A 194 2.27 -8.59 16.97
N ASP A 195 2.47 -8.28 18.26
CA ASP A 195 1.84 -7.13 18.92
C ASP A 195 2.20 -5.81 18.21
N GLN A 196 3.46 -5.67 17.80
CA GLN A 196 3.92 -4.49 17.07
C GLN A 196 3.25 -4.35 15.70
N VAL A 197 3.12 -5.45 14.94
CA VAL A 197 2.43 -5.46 13.64
C VAL A 197 0.96 -5.08 13.79
N ILE A 198 0.28 -5.61 14.81
CA ILE A 198 -1.12 -5.26 15.11
C ILE A 198 -1.25 -3.78 15.47
N ALA A 199 -0.34 -3.26 16.30
CA ALA A 199 -0.31 -1.85 16.66
C ALA A 199 -0.03 -0.96 15.44
N ASN A 200 0.87 -1.37 14.54
CA ASN A 200 1.17 -0.65 13.30
C ASN A 200 -0.06 -0.60 12.37
N GLY A 201 -0.79 -1.71 12.23
CA GLY A 201 -2.04 -1.73 11.46
C GLY A 201 -3.03 -0.64 11.92
N ARG A 202 -3.09 -0.38 13.24
CA ARG A 202 -3.91 0.70 13.80
C ARG A 202 -3.29 2.08 13.64
N LYS A 203 -1.97 2.23 13.89
CA LYS A 203 -1.26 3.53 13.84
C LYS A 203 -1.23 4.12 12.44
N TYR A 204 -0.94 3.30 11.42
CA TYR A 204 -0.67 3.76 10.06
C TYR A 204 -1.88 3.65 9.11
N ARG A 205 -3.09 3.37 9.62
CA ARG A 205 -4.30 3.22 8.79
C ARG A 205 -4.63 4.51 8.01
N HIS A 206 -5.20 4.36 6.82
CA HIS A 206 -5.61 5.51 5.99
C HIS A 206 -7.01 6.06 6.32
N GLY A 207 -7.85 5.30 7.03
CA GLY A 207 -9.19 5.72 7.46
C GLY A 207 -9.21 6.45 8.80
N ARG A 208 -10.22 7.31 8.98
CA ARG A 208 -10.57 7.87 10.29
C ARG A 208 -11.24 6.77 11.13
N GLY A 209 -10.81 6.63 12.38
CA GLY A 209 -11.51 5.80 13.36
C GLY A 209 -12.45 6.64 14.20
#